data_AF-A0A1Y1L367-F1
#
_entry.id   AF-A0A1Y1L367-F1
#
_cell.length_a   1.000
_cell.length_b   1.000
_cell.length_c   1.000
_cell.angle_alpha   90.00
_cell.angle_beta   90.00
_cell.angle_gamma   90.00
#
_symmetry.space_group_name_H-M   'P 1'
#
loop_
_entity.id
_entity.type
_entity.pdbx_description
1 polymer ?
#
loop_
_entity_poly.entity_id
_entity_poly.type
_entity_poly.pdbx_seq_one_letter_code
_entity_poly.pdbx_strand_id
1 'polypeptide(L)'
;WRRDSMYATVLSDFMEAENRIPMCHRYDSVKFYERKMEDIKMNRDYWATWLKEQFTYHAIPTVLNHPFLYIVGAQHNANLAIPNTFWRRSSELALIHSTWIVRMIDMVLDKQVPLTDPFFGHIAAIAATVHLYYCCAAAAKLKHKSNADFAKCRRFLKGFIPFSPACRALDQNLDKMTRIAAGSETNDVEDWMPSRIYLSVPLMWNILQFNCTADSREFPHTGLLDSS
;
A
#
# COMPACT_ATOMS: atom_id res chain seq x y z
N TRP A 1 -2.35 8.29 -19.64
CA TRP A 1 -3.72 8.08 -20.16
C TRP A 1 -3.79 7.66 -21.64
N ARG A 2 -2.70 7.68 -22.41
CA ARG A 2 -2.71 7.12 -23.77
C ARG A 2 -2.95 5.60 -23.74
N ARG A 3 -3.58 5.06 -24.78
CA ARG A 3 -3.91 3.62 -24.89
C ARG A 3 -2.66 2.73 -25.02
N ASP A 4 -1.59 3.25 -25.59
CA ASP A 4 -0.31 2.57 -25.82
C ASP A 4 0.71 2.81 -24.68
N SER A 5 0.26 3.36 -23.55
CA SER A 5 1.14 3.62 -22.40
C SER A 5 1.34 2.39 -21.53
N MET A 6 2.47 2.32 -20.82
CA MET A 6 2.75 1.27 -19.84
C MET A 6 1.62 1.13 -18.79
N TYR A 7 1.00 2.25 -18.39
CA TYR A 7 -0.17 2.23 -17.51
C TYR A 7 -1.31 1.39 -18.08
N ALA A 8 -1.62 1.56 -19.37
CA ALA A 8 -2.71 0.85 -20.05
C ALA A 8 -2.37 -0.64 -20.21
N THR A 9 -1.11 -0.97 -20.51
CA THR A 9 -0.62 -2.35 -20.56
C THR A 9 -0.77 -3.05 -19.21
N VAL A 10 -0.23 -2.47 -18.13
CA VAL A 10 -0.31 -3.05 -16.78
C VAL A 10 -1.77 -3.22 -16.32
N LEU A 11 -2.64 -2.24 -16.64
CA LEU A 11 -4.06 -2.34 -16.32
C LEU A 11 -4.75 -3.48 -17.08
N SER A 12 -4.40 -3.68 -18.36
CA SER A 12 -4.92 -4.79 -19.17
C SER A 12 -4.48 -6.14 -18.59
N ASP A 13 -3.19 -6.29 -18.29
CA ASP A 13 -2.64 -7.52 -17.72
C ASP A 13 -3.27 -7.85 -16.36
N PHE A 14 -3.51 -6.83 -15.53
CA PHE A 14 -4.21 -6.98 -14.26
C PHE A 14 -5.65 -7.48 -14.43
N MET A 15 -6.41 -6.94 -15.39
CA MET A 15 -7.77 -7.40 -15.70
C MET A 15 -7.78 -8.83 -16.26
N GLU A 16 -6.77 -9.21 -17.04
CA GLU A 16 -6.65 -10.59 -17.52
C GLU A 16 -6.33 -11.55 -16.38
N ALA A 17 -5.41 -11.18 -15.48
CA ALA A 17 -5.08 -11.97 -14.30
C ALA A 17 -6.32 -12.16 -13.40
N GLU A 18 -7.10 -11.11 -13.14
CA GLU A 18 -8.35 -11.19 -12.38
C GLU A 18 -9.35 -12.18 -13.00
N ASN A 19 -9.46 -12.20 -14.33
CA ASN A 19 -10.34 -13.14 -15.04
C ASN A 19 -9.89 -14.60 -14.95
N ARG A 20 -8.60 -14.85 -14.70
CA ARG A 20 -8.06 -16.21 -14.54
C ARG A 20 -8.23 -16.76 -13.12
N ILE A 21 -8.53 -15.92 -12.12
CA ILE A 21 -8.78 -16.38 -10.75
C ILE A 21 -10.13 -17.13 -10.69
N PRO A 22 -10.14 -18.42 -10.27
CA PRO A 22 -11.36 -19.19 -10.18
C PRO A 22 -12.40 -18.52 -9.27
N MET A 23 -13.66 -18.48 -9.71
CA MET A 23 -14.74 -17.79 -8.99
C MET A 23 -14.87 -18.24 -7.53
N CYS A 24 -14.69 -19.52 -7.25
CA CYS A 24 -14.78 -20.09 -5.89
C CYS A 24 -13.74 -19.54 -4.90
N HIS A 25 -12.64 -18.96 -5.40
CA HIS A 25 -11.57 -18.39 -4.58
C HIS A 25 -11.64 -16.86 -4.49
N ARG A 26 -12.59 -16.21 -5.19
CA ARG A 26 -12.75 -14.75 -5.12
C ARG A 26 -13.36 -14.31 -3.79
N TYR A 27 -13.10 -13.05 -3.42
CA TYR A 27 -13.53 -12.46 -2.15
C TYR A 27 -15.01 -12.72 -1.81
N ASP A 28 -15.92 -12.42 -2.74
CA ASP A 28 -17.36 -12.56 -2.53
C ASP A 28 -17.84 -14.01 -2.38
N SER A 29 -17.07 -14.97 -2.90
CA SER A 29 -17.39 -16.40 -2.80
C SER A 29 -16.78 -17.03 -1.55
N VAL A 30 -15.53 -16.68 -1.24
CA VAL A 30 -14.80 -17.21 -0.09
C VAL A 30 -15.32 -16.64 1.22
N LYS A 31 -15.76 -15.38 1.20
CA LYS A 31 -16.38 -14.67 2.33
C LYS A 31 -15.53 -14.76 3.59
N PHE A 32 -14.27 -14.34 3.49
CA PHE A 32 -13.33 -14.37 4.62
C PHE A 32 -13.88 -13.68 5.87
N TYR A 33 -14.70 -12.63 5.68
CA TYR A 33 -15.36 -11.91 6.77
C TYR A 33 -16.33 -12.79 7.61
N GLU A 34 -16.90 -13.87 7.04
CA GLU A 34 -17.79 -14.82 7.73
C GLU A 34 -17.04 -16.00 8.38
N ARG A 35 -15.74 -16.17 8.10
CA ARG A 35 -14.96 -17.34 8.55
C ARG A 35 -14.56 -17.20 10.00
N LYS A 36 -14.60 -18.31 10.74
CA LYS A 36 -14.14 -18.36 12.12
C LYS A 36 -12.64 -18.57 12.20
N MET A 37 -12.06 -18.22 13.34
CA MET A 37 -10.62 -18.38 13.57
C MET A 37 -10.18 -19.84 13.49
N GLU A 38 -11.04 -20.77 13.94
CA GLU A 38 -10.78 -22.21 13.92
C GLU A 38 -10.66 -22.73 12.48
N ASP A 39 -11.55 -22.27 11.58
CA ASP A 39 -11.52 -22.63 10.15
C ASP A 39 -10.21 -22.18 9.49
N ILE A 40 -9.71 -21.01 9.92
CA ILE A 40 -8.45 -20.45 9.41
C ILE A 40 -7.26 -21.26 9.90
N LYS A 41 -7.25 -21.61 11.20
CA LYS A 41 -6.19 -22.40 11.81
C LYS A 41 -6.10 -23.81 11.24
N MET A 42 -7.22 -24.38 10.79
CA MET A 42 -7.27 -25.72 10.19
C MET A 42 -6.70 -25.75 8.77
N ASN A 43 -6.81 -24.65 8.01
CA ASN A 43 -6.39 -24.59 6.60
C ASN A 43 -5.41 -23.43 6.34
N ARG A 44 -4.36 -23.32 7.17
CA ARG A 44 -3.46 -22.16 7.16
C ARG A 44 -2.84 -21.87 5.80
N ASP A 45 -2.42 -22.90 5.07
CA ASP A 45 -1.72 -22.73 3.79
C ASP A 45 -2.64 -22.12 2.72
N TYR A 46 -3.91 -22.55 2.71
CA TYR A 46 -4.94 -21.97 1.85
C TYR A 46 -5.14 -20.48 2.17
N TRP A 47 -5.34 -20.17 3.46
CA TRP A 47 -5.62 -18.80 3.88
C TRP A 47 -4.42 -17.87 3.73
N ALA A 48 -3.20 -18.36 3.95
CA ALA A 48 -1.98 -17.60 3.70
C ALA A 48 -1.87 -17.24 2.21
N THR A 49 -2.11 -18.20 1.33
CA THR A 49 -2.09 -18.00 -0.13
C THR A 49 -3.19 -17.04 -0.56
N TRP A 50 -4.42 -17.24 -0.07
CA TRP A 50 -5.57 -16.39 -0.37
C TRP A 50 -5.36 -14.95 0.12
N LEU A 51 -4.88 -14.76 1.35
CA LEU A 51 -4.56 -13.43 1.88
C LEU A 51 -3.46 -12.76 1.04
N LYS A 52 -2.41 -13.49 0.67
CA LYS A 52 -1.34 -12.95 -0.17
C LYS A 52 -1.87 -12.49 -1.53
N GLU A 53 -2.75 -13.28 -2.14
CA GLU A 53 -3.43 -12.90 -3.39
C GLU A 53 -4.29 -11.64 -3.20
N GLN A 54 -5.15 -11.58 -2.19
CA GLN A 54 -6.03 -10.42 -1.94
C GLN A 54 -5.24 -9.13 -1.63
N PHE A 55 -4.19 -9.21 -0.83
CA PHE A 55 -3.31 -8.06 -0.58
C PHE A 55 -2.60 -7.63 -1.87
N THR A 56 -2.11 -8.58 -2.69
CA THR A 56 -1.51 -8.29 -4.00
C THR A 56 -2.51 -7.60 -4.93
N TYR A 57 -3.73 -8.15 -5.03
CA TYR A 57 -4.81 -7.66 -5.88
C TYR A 57 -5.12 -6.18 -5.59
N HIS A 58 -5.16 -5.78 -4.31
CA HIS A 58 -5.38 -4.38 -3.95
C HIS A 58 -4.11 -3.52 -4.00
N ALA A 59 -2.93 -4.09 -3.80
CA ALA A 59 -1.67 -3.34 -3.88
C ALA A 59 -1.39 -2.84 -5.30
N ILE A 60 -1.62 -3.66 -6.34
CA ILE A 60 -1.38 -3.31 -7.74
C ILE A 60 -2.10 -1.99 -8.13
N PRO A 61 -3.43 -1.86 -8.04
CA PRO A 61 -4.13 -0.63 -8.39
C PRO A 61 -3.81 0.52 -7.42
N THR A 62 -3.44 0.24 -6.17
CA THR A 62 -2.98 1.27 -5.22
C THR A 62 -1.68 1.92 -5.70
N VAL A 63 -0.67 1.13 -6.07
CA VAL A 63 0.61 1.62 -6.59
C VAL A 63 0.42 2.26 -7.95
N LEU A 64 -0.24 1.56 -8.88
CA LEU A 64 -0.43 2.02 -10.26
C LEU A 64 -1.11 3.39 -10.32
N ASN A 65 -2.00 3.68 -9.38
CA ASN A 65 -2.74 4.93 -9.32
C ASN A 65 -2.28 5.90 -8.23
N HIS A 66 -1.16 5.63 -7.56
CA HIS A 66 -0.69 6.43 -6.43
C HIS A 66 -0.45 7.90 -6.87
N PRO A 67 -1.07 8.92 -6.22
CA PRO A 67 -1.00 10.32 -6.65
C PRO A 67 0.43 10.84 -6.87
N PHE A 68 1.36 10.42 -6.02
CA PHE A 68 2.80 10.68 -6.14
C PHE A 68 3.39 10.45 -7.54
N LEU A 69 3.06 9.33 -8.20
CA LEU A 69 3.68 8.96 -9.48
C LEU A 69 3.36 10.01 -10.55
N TYR A 70 2.14 10.53 -10.54
CA TYR A 70 1.70 11.54 -11.49
C TYR A 70 2.23 12.93 -11.16
N ILE A 71 2.32 13.27 -9.87
CA ILE A 71 2.94 14.53 -9.42
C ILE A 71 4.40 14.60 -9.89
N VAL A 72 5.19 13.56 -9.61
CA VAL A 72 6.59 13.47 -10.03
C VAL A 72 6.70 13.42 -11.56
N GLY A 73 5.83 12.65 -12.22
CA GLY A 73 5.80 12.58 -13.68
C GLY A 73 5.55 13.93 -14.35
N ALA A 74 4.66 14.76 -13.80
CA ALA A 74 4.40 16.11 -14.29
C ALA A 74 5.56 17.08 -14.00
N GLN A 75 6.23 16.95 -12.84
CA GLN A 75 7.42 17.77 -12.52
C GLN A 75 8.57 17.55 -13.51
N HIS A 76 8.74 16.33 -14.01
CA HIS A 76 9.77 16.01 -15.00
C HIS A 76 9.36 16.26 -16.46
N ASN A 77 8.08 16.56 -16.72
CA ASN A 77 7.56 16.76 -18.06
C ASN A 77 6.64 17.99 -18.09
N ALA A 78 7.20 19.17 -18.34
CA ALA A 78 6.45 20.45 -18.33
C ALA A 78 5.25 20.49 -19.30
N ASN A 79 5.26 19.67 -20.36
CA ASN A 79 4.17 19.55 -21.33
C ASN A 79 3.12 18.49 -20.96
N LEU A 80 3.29 17.77 -19.84
CA LEU A 80 2.37 16.72 -19.41
C LEU A 80 1.17 17.32 -18.66
N ALA A 81 0.16 17.74 -19.40
CA ALA A 81 -1.11 18.16 -18.82
C ALA A 81 -1.94 16.95 -18.39
N ILE A 82 -2.00 16.63 -17.08
CA ILE A 82 -2.81 15.51 -16.57
C ILE A 82 -4.31 15.84 -16.71
N PRO A 83 -5.10 15.09 -17.51
CA PRO A 83 -6.52 15.35 -17.63
C PRO A 83 -7.22 15.18 -16.28
N ASN A 84 -8.09 16.12 -15.93
CA ASN A 84 -8.83 16.11 -14.66
C ASN A 84 -9.64 14.81 -14.45
N THR A 85 -10.20 14.26 -15.52
CA THR A 85 -10.94 13.00 -15.48
C THR A 85 -10.04 11.81 -15.13
N PHE A 86 -8.83 11.77 -15.68
CA PHE A 86 -7.83 10.76 -15.34
C PHE A 86 -7.39 10.91 -13.89
N TRP A 87 -6.98 12.12 -13.49
CA TRP A 87 -6.53 12.42 -12.13
C TRP A 87 -7.57 12.06 -11.06
N ARG A 88 -8.83 12.45 -11.26
CA ARG A 88 -9.91 12.12 -10.33
C ARG A 88 -10.07 10.61 -10.20
N ARG A 89 -10.20 9.92 -11.34
CA ARG A 89 -10.42 8.47 -11.36
C ARG A 89 -9.26 7.70 -10.74
N SER A 90 -8.01 8.04 -11.08
CA SER A 90 -6.85 7.37 -10.52
C SER A 90 -6.76 7.59 -9.00
N SER A 91 -6.98 8.83 -8.56
CA SER A 91 -6.95 9.18 -7.13
C SER A 91 -8.03 8.42 -6.35
N GLU A 92 -9.24 8.29 -6.90
CA GLU A 92 -10.33 7.49 -6.32
C GLU A 92 -9.97 6.00 -6.25
N LEU A 93 -9.43 5.42 -7.31
CA LEU A 93 -8.99 4.01 -7.33
C LEU A 93 -7.92 3.74 -6.27
N ALA A 94 -6.91 4.61 -6.17
CA ALA A 94 -5.87 4.48 -5.15
C ALA A 94 -6.46 4.48 -3.73
N LEU A 95 -7.38 5.40 -3.45
CA LEU A 95 -8.05 5.50 -2.15
C LEU A 95 -8.95 4.30 -1.86
N ILE A 96 -9.71 3.81 -2.85
CA ILE A 96 -10.59 2.65 -2.69
C ILE A 96 -9.76 1.42 -2.32
N HIS A 97 -8.68 1.16 -3.06
CA HIS A 97 -7.87 -0.03 -2.86
C HIS A 97 -6.98 0.05 -1.61
N SER A 98 -6.45 1.23 -1.25
CA SER A 98 -5.78 1.42 0.04
C SER A 98 -6.73 1.19 1.21
N THR A 99 -7.98 1.65 1.09
CA THR A 99 -9.02 1.41 2.11
C THR A 99 -9.36 -0.08 2.22
N TRP A 100 -9.37 -0.82 1.12
CA TRP A 100 -9.55 -2.28 1.14
C TRP A 100 -8.41 -2.99 1.86
N ILE A 101 -7.16 -2.58 1.65
CA ILE A 101 -6.01 -3.10 2.40
C ILE A 101 -6.21 -2.91 3.90
N VAL A 102 -6.69 -1.75 4.35
CA VAL A 102 -6.98 -1.50 5.77
C VAL A 102 -8.09 -2.41 6.30
N ARG A 103 -9.13 -2.67 5.51
CA ARG A 103 -10.19 -3.64 5.89
C ARG A 103 -9.65 -5.05 6.00
N MET A 104 -8.76 -5.46 5.09
CA MET A 104 -8.09 -6.76 5.16
C MET A 104 -7.22 -6.87 6.42
N ILE A 105 -6.48 -5.80 6.77
CA ILE A 105 -5.73 -5.71 8.02
C ILE A 105 -6.65 -5.88 9.24
N ASP A 106 -7.78 -5.17 9.30
CA ASP A 106 -8.75 -5.30 10.40
C ASP A 106 -9.23 -6.75 10.54
N MET A 107 -9.58 -7.42 9.44
CA MET A 107 -10.05 -8.81 9.45
C MET A 107 -8.96 -9.81 9.87
N VAL A 108 -7.71 -9.60 9.42
CA VAL A 108 -6.55 -10.42 9.80
C VAL A 108 -6.29 -10.30 11.30
N LEU A 109 -6.33 -9.09 11.85
CA LEU A 109 -6.10 -8.83 13.27
C LEU A 109 -7.23 -9.37 14.15
N ASP A 110 -8.49 -9.15 13.76
CA ASP A 110 -9.69 -9.70 14.41
C ASP A 110 -9.62 -11.23 14.53
N LYS A 111 -9.21 -11.89 13.45
CA LYS A 111 -9.09 -13.35 13.37
C LYS A 111 -7.74 -13.88 13.87
N GLN A 112 -6.88 -13.01 14.39
CA GLN A 112 -5.57 -13.34 14.95
C GLN A 112 -4.72 -14.21 14.01
N VAL A 113 -4.75 -13.91 12.71
CA VAL A 113 -3.99 -14.67 11.71
C VAL A 113 -2.51 -14.32 11.85
N PRO A 114 -1.63 -15.31 12.13
CA PRO A 114 -0.21 -15.04 12.36
C PRO A 114 0.51 -14.85 11.02
N LEU A 115 0.55 -13.61 10.53
CA LEU A 115 1.30 -13.26 9.33
C LEU A 115 2.75 -12.92 9.69
N THR A 116 3.69 -13.66 9.10
CA THR A 116 5.14 -13.49 9.30
C THR A 116 5.88 -13.00 8.06
N ASP A 117 5.25 -13.03 6.89
CA ASP A 117 5.85 -12.53 5.64
C ASP A 117 5.90 -10.99 5.66
N PRO A 118 7.10 -10.36 5.59
CA PRO A 118 7.25 -8.90 5.56
C PRO A 118 6.52 -8.21 4.40
N PHE A 119 6.16 -8.96 3.36
CA PHE A 119 5.30 -8.52 2.26
C PHE A 119 4.04 -7.78 2.73
N PHE A 120 3.35 -8.30 3.76
CA PHE A 120 2.13 -7.68 4.28
C PHE A 120 2.42 -6.33 4.95
N GLY A 121 3.55 -6.21 5.65
CA GLY A 121 4.02 -4.94 6.20
C GLY A 121 4.33 -3.92 5.10
N HIS A 122 4.95 -4.36 4.00
CA HIS A 122 5.23 -3.50 2.85
C HIS A 122 3.95 -2.96 2.19
N ILE A 123 2.96 -3.81 1.94
CA ILE A 123 1.67 -3.37 1.38
C ILE A 123 0.96 -2.40 2.33
N ALA A 124 1.02 -2.64 3.64
CA ALA A 124 0.49 -1.69 4.61
C ALA A 124 1.21 -0.34 4.54
N ALA A 125 2.53 -0.32 4.33
CA ALA A 125 3.28 0.92 4.14
C ALA A 125 2.86 1.66 2.87
N ILE A 126 2.64 0.96 1.75
CA ILE A 126 2.09 1.55 0.51
C ILE A 126 0.68 2.13 0.73
N ALA A 127 -0.20 1.40 1.41
CA ALA A 127 -1.53 1.92 1.73
C ALA A 127 -1.45 3.16 2.65
N ALA A 128 -0.51 3.15 3.62
CA ALA A 128 -0.28 4.28 4.50
C ALA A 128 0.13 5.54 3.72
N THR A 129 0.94 5.45 2.67
CA THR A 129 1.33 6.63 1.89
C THR A 129 0.17 7.26 1.13
N VAL A 130 -0.77 6.45 0.64
CA VAL A 130 -2.02 6.96 0.06
C VAL A 130 -2.86 7.65 1.13
N HIS A 131 -3.06 7.04 2.30
CA HIS A 131 -3.83 7.67 3.37
C HIS A 131 -3.17 8.95 3.89
N LEU A 132 -1.84 8.99 3.99
CA LEU A 132 -1.09 10.21 4.32
C LEU A 132 -1.36 11.33 3.32
N TYR A 133 -1.45 11.03 2.02
CA TYR A 133 -1.84 12.00 1.00
C TYR A 133 -3.23 12.61 1.26
N TYR A 134 -4.19 11.81 1.73
CA TYR A 134 -5.55 12.26 2.02
C TYR A 134 -5.74 12.82 3.44
N CYS A 135 -4.72 12.81 4.29
CA CYS A 135 -4.76 13.47 5.61
C CYS A 135 -4.88 15.01 5.50
N CYS A 136 -4.60 15.59 4.33
CA CYS A 136 -4.78 17.01 4.05
C CYS A 136 -6.00 17.30 3.17
N ALA A 137 -6.91 16.34 2.99
CA ALA A 137 -8.13 16.56 2.22
C ALA A 137 -9.01 17.66 2.83
N ALA A 138 -9.61 18.51 1.98
CA ALA A 138 -10.53 19.56 2.40
C ALA A 138 -11.79 19.00 3.09
N ALA A 139 -12.28 17.85 2.63
CA ALA A 139 -13.41 17.18 3.24
C ALA A 139 -13.02 16.57 4.61
N ALA A 140 -13.52 17.17 5.69
CA ALA A 140 -13.19 16.79 7.07
C ALA A 140 -13.39 15.29 7.37
N LYS A 141 -14.48 14.69 6.86
CA LYS A 141 -14.77 13.25 7.03
C LYS A 141 -13.69 12.39 6.38
N LEU A 142 -13.23 12.74 5.18
CA LEU A 142 -12.18 12.02 4.47
C LEU A 142 -10.83 12.19 5.17
N LYS A 143 -10.51 13.41 5.62
CA LYS A 143 -9.31 13.69 6.42
C LYS A 143 -9.28 12.85 7.70
N HIS A 144 -10.36 12.83 8.47
CA HIS A 144 -10.43 12.07 9.71
C HIS A 144 -10.27 10.56 9.46
N LYS A 145 -11.00 10.01 8.48
CA LYS A 145 -10.88 8.61 8.09
C LYS A 145 -9.46 8.26 7.64
N SER A 146 -8.83 9.10 6.82
CA SER A 146 -7.48 8.85 6.31
C SER A 146 -6.43 8.86 7.42
N ASN A 147 -6.58 9.75 8.42
CA ASN A 147 -5.72 9.73 9.61
C ASN A 147 -5.86 8.41 10.40
N ALA A 148 -7.08 7.92 10.59
CA ALA A 148 -7.33 6.66 11.29
C ALA A 148 -6.77 5.45 10.51
N ASP A 149 -7.00 5.41 9.21
CA ASP A 149 -6.53 4.35 8.31
C ASP A 149 -4.99 4.34 8.21
N PHE A 150 -4.36 5.52 8.12
CA PHE A 150 -2.90 5.68 8.20
C PHE A 150 -2.34 5.05 9.50
N ALA A 151 -2.95 5.37 10.65
CA ALA A 151 -2.51 4.85 11.94
C ALA A 151 -2.65 3.31 12.01
N LYS A 152 -3.73 2.74 11.45
CA LYS A 152 -3.92 1.29 11.36
C LYS A 152 -2.83 0.62 10.52
N CYS A 153 -2.56 1.13 9.32
CA CYS A 153 -1.49 0.61 8.46
C CYS A 153 -0.12 0.64 9.17
N ARG A 154 0.22 1.77 9.80
CA ARG A 154 1.50 1.92 10.50
C ARG A 154 1.60 0.99 11.71
N ARG A 155 0.52 0.83 12.48
CA ARG A 155 0.48 -0.13 13.60
C ARG A 155 0.68 -1.56 13.12
N PHE A 156 0.02 -1.95 12.03
CA PHE A 156 0.16 -3.28 11.45
C PHE A 156 1.59 -3.53 10.96
N LEU A 157 2.19 -2.59 10.21
CA LEU A 157 3.60 -2.64 9.80
C LEU A 157 4.55 -2.84 10.99
N LYS A 158 4.31 -2.14 12.11
CA LYS A 158 5.13 -2.27 13.32
C LYS A 158 5.15 -3.69 13.90
N GLY A 159 4.11 -4.49 13.66
CA GLY A 159 4.05 -5.90 14.06
C GLY A 159 5.14 -6.76 13.44
N PHE A 160 5.68 -6.36 12.28
CA PHE A 160 6.71 -7.10 11.54
C PHE A 160 8.15 -6.67 11.91
N ILE A 161 8.33 -5.55 12.60
CA ILE A 161 9.64 -4.98 12.95
C ILE A 161 10.54 -5.93 13.76
N PRO A 162 10.03 -6.75 14.70
CA PRO A 162 10.88 -7.65 15.48
C PRO A 162 11.65 -8.66 14.64
N PHE A 163 11.15 -9.02 13.46
CA PHE A 163 11.71 -10.06 12.61
C PHE A 163 11.98 -9.60 11.15
N SER A 164 11.79 -8.32 10.84
CA SER A 164 12.06 -7.77 9.51
C SER A 164 12.77 -6.39 9.58
N PRO A 165 14.08 -6.33 9.27
CA PRO A 165 14.80 -5.08 9.11
C PRO A 165 14.17 -4.17 8.03
N ALA A 166 13.64 -4.77 6.96
CA ALA A 166 12.97 -4.03 5.88
C ALA A 166 11.73 -3.28 6.40
N CYS A 167 10.90 -3.93 7.23
CA CYS A 167 9.74 -3.28 7.85
C CYS A 167 10.14 -2.15 8.81
N ARG A 168 11.29 -2.28 9.49
CA ARG A 168 11.85 -1.19 10.31
C ARG A 168 12.22 0.02 9.46
N ALA A 169 12.88 -0.19 8.32
CA ALA A 169 13.22 0.87 7.37
C ALA A 169 11.96 1.57 6.82
N LEU A 170 10.92 0.79 6.49
CA LEU A 170 9.62 1.34 6.07
C LEU A 170 8.97 2.22 7.15
N ASP A 171 8.94 1.78 8.41
CA ASP A 171 8.36 2.59 9.51
C ASP A 171 9.14 3.89 9.73
N GLN A 172 10.48 3.84 9.64
CA GLN A 172 11.32 5.03 9.72
C GLN A 172 11.05 6.02 8.58
N ASN A 173 10.84 5.51 7.35
CA ASN A 173 10.49 6.36 6.20
C ASN A 173 9.11 7.01 6.38
N LEU A 174 8.10 6.26 6.85
CA LEU A 174 6.78 6.80 7.18
C LEU A 174 6.85 7.84 8.31
N ASP A 175 7.66 7.61 9.33
CA ASP A 175 7.86 8.55 10.44
C ASP A 175 8.45 9.88 9.95
N LYS A 176 9.52 9.81 9.15
CA LYS A 176 10.14 10.99 8.53
C LYS A 176 9.16 11.74 7.64
N MET A 177 8.40 11.05 6.78
CA MET A 177 7.38 11.70 5.95
C MET A 177 6.29 12.38 6.76
N THR A 178 5.83 11.75 7.84
CA THR A 178 4.80 12.35 8.72
C THR A 178 5.30 13.62 9.37
N ARG A 179 6.57 13.65 9.84
CA ARG A 179 7.19 14.86 10.40
C ARG A 179 7.31 15.98 9.38
N ILE A 180 7.71 15.66 8.15
CA ILE A 180 7.81 16.65 7.06
C ILE A 180 6.41 17.20 6.73
N ALA A 181 5.40 16.34 6.63
CA ALA A 181 4.02 16.75 6.36
C ALA A 181 3.44 17.65 7.47
N ALA A 182 3.77 17.38 8.74
CA ALA A 182 3.34 18.20 9.88
C ALA A 182 4.06 19.56 9.99
N GLY A 183 5.27 19.70 9.44
CA GLY A 183 6.06 20.94 9.48
C GLY A 183 5.81 21.93 8.33
N SER A 184 4.90 21.62 7.40
CA SER A 184 4.64 22.42 6.18
C SER A 184 3.52 23.46 6.33
N GLU A 185 3.15 23.86 7.55
CA GLU A 185 2.21 24.96 7.80
C GLU A 185 2.86 26.31 7.46
N THR A 186 2.88 26.68 6.17
CA THR A 186 3.14 28.06 5.71
C THR A 186 2.01 28.52 4.81
N ASN A 187 1.51 29.71 5.17
CA ASN A 187 0.28 30.36 4.72
C ASN A 187 0.13 30.59 3.20
N ASP A 188 -1.14 30.69 2.82
CA ASP A 188 -1.74 31.38 1.66
C ASP A 188 -1.82 30.73 0.26
N VAL A 189 -3.09 30.49 -0.12
CA VAL A 189 -3.77 30.65 -1.43
C VAL A 189 -3.31 29.78 -2.61
N GLU A 190 -4.05 28.69 -2.91
CA GLU A 190 -5.11 28.70 -3.94
C GLU A 190 -5.89 27.37 -3.93
N ASP A 191 -7.20 27.50 -3.86
CA ASP A 191 -8.22 26.50 -3.62
C ASP A 191 -8.44 25.67 -4.90
N TRP A 192 -7.91 24.44 -4.96
CA TRP A 192 -8.36 23.26 -5.75
C TRP A 192 -7.26 22.21 -5.98
N MET A 193 -5.98 22.50 -5.67
CA MET A 193 -4.91 21.49 -5.66
C MET A 193 -4.53 21.10 -4.22
N PRO A 194 -4.32 19.80 -3.91
CA PRO A 194 -3.68 19.37 -2.66
C PRO A 194 -2.17 19.71 -2.65
N SER A 195 -1.82 20.96 -2.92
CA SER A 195 -0.51 21.56 -2.69
C SER A 195 -0.54 22.11 -1.26
N ARG A 196 0.07 21.51 -0.25
CA ARG A 196 1.47 21.12 -0.13
C ARG A 196 1.61 20.03 0.94
N ILE A 197 1.33 18.77 0.61
CA ILE A 197 2.07 17.73 1.33
C ILE A 197 3.43 17.70 0.65
N TYR A 198 4.44 18.26 1.31
CA TYR A 198 5.84 18.02 0.94
C TYR A 198 6.14 16.54 1.20
N LEU A 199 5.65 15.68 0.31
CA LEU A 199 6.02 14.28 0.28
C LEU A 199 7.45 14.24 -0.26
N SER A 200 8.39 13.87 0.60
CA SER A 200 9.78 13.67 0.20
C SER A 200 9.83 12.60 -0.91
N VAL A 201 10.19 13.03 -2.12
CA VAL A 201 10.28 12.16 -3.31
C VAL A 201 11.17 10.94 -3.04
N PRO A 202 12.37 11.08 -2.42
CA PRO A 202 13.20 9.92 -2.07
C PRO A 202 12.52 8.95 -1.09
N LEU A 203 11.85 9.46 -0.04
CA LEU A 203 11.21 8.59 0.96
C LEU A 203 10.03 7.81 0.36
N MET A 204 9.28 8.42 -0.54
CA MET A 204 8.19 7.74 -1.24
C MET A 204 8.72 6.63 -2.15
N TRP A 205 9.79 6.88 -2.91
CA TRP A 205 10.42 5.85 -3.73
C TRP A 205 10.97 4.69 -2.90
N ASN A 206 11.57 4.95 -1.73
CA ASN A 206 12.02 3.90 -0.82
C ASN A 206 10.88 2.96 -0.39
N ILE A 207 9.66 3.48 -0.28
CA ILE A 207 8.47 2.66 0.02
C ILE A 207 7.95 1.97 -1.24
N LEU A 208 7.78 2.67 -2.36
CA LEU A 208 7.13 2.09 -3.55
C LEU A 208 8.01 1.09 -4.31
N GLN A 209 9.31 1.33 -4.43
CA GLN A 209 10.25 0.42 -5.11
C GLN A 209 10.74 -0.71 -4.20
N PHE A 210 10.64 -0.53 -2.88
CA PHE A 210 11.16 -1.47 -1.89
C PHE A 210 12.62 -1.88 -2.14
N ASN A 211 13.48 -0.88 -2.32
CA ASN A 211 14.93 -1.10 -2.41
C ASN A 211 15.48 -1.32 -1.00
N CYS A 212 15.30 -2.51 -0.45
CA CYS A 212 15.95 -2.87 0.79
C CYS A 212 17.41 -3.20 0.48
N THR A 213 18.30 -2.21 0.56
CA THR A 213 19.74 -2.49 0.66
C THR A 213 19.93 -3.17 2.01
N ALA A 214 20.12 -4.49 2.00
CA ALA A 214 20.67 -5.15 3.17
C ALA A 214 22.00 -4.44 3.45
N ASP A 215 22.16 -3.87 4.65
CA ASP A 215 23.51 -3.59 5.14
C ASP A 215 24.25 -4.92 4.99
N SER A 216 25.29 -4.92 4.17
CA SER A 216 26.19 -6.06 3.98
C SER A 216 26.94 -6.28 5.29
N ARG A 217 26.24 -6.84 6.28
CA ARG A 217 26.84 -7.57 7.38
C ARG A 217 26.93 -9.00 6.89
N GLU A 218 28.17 -9.45 6.70
CA GLU A 218 28.49 -10.83 6.41
C GLU A 218 27.73 -11.74 7.38
N PHE A 219 26.75 -12.46 6.85
CA PHE A 219 26.16 -13.59 7.57
C PHE A 219 27.09 -14.79 7.33
N PRO A 220 27.62 -15.43 8.37
CA PRO A 220 28.33 -16.69 8.18
C PRO A 220 27.33 -17.68 7.58
N HIS A 221 27.72 -18.30 6.47
CA HIS A 221 26.94 -19.33 5.79
C HIS A 221 26.46 -20.40 6.78
N THR A 222 25.18 -20.43 7.09
CA THR A 222 24.49 -21.60 7.63
C THR A 222 23.52 -22.10 6.57
N GLY A 223 23.79 -23.31 6.09
CA GLY A 223 23.07 -23.95 5.00
C GLY A 223 21.60 -24.20 5.34
N LEU A 224 20.79 -24.26 4.29
CA LEU A 224 19.34 -24.42 4.31
C LEU A 224 18.86 -25.83 4.75
N LEU A 225 19.73 -26.68 5.28
CA LEU A 225 19.42 -28.04 5.71
C LEU A 225 20.29 -28.38 6.92
N ASP A 226 19.69 -28.56 8.09
CA ASP A 226 20.29 -29.38 9.13
C ASP A 226 19.82 -30.82 8.89
N SER A 227 20.76 -31.65 8.49
CA SER A 227 20.61 -33.09 8.37
C SER A 227 21.18 -33.75 9.64
N SER A 228 20.29 -34.12 10.56
CA SER A 228 20.26 -35.37 11.39
C SER A 228 19.45 -35.15 12.66
#